data_AF-A0A5D0WLT8-F1
#
_entry.id   AF-A0A5D0WLT8-F1
#
_cell.length_a   1.000
_cell.length_b   1.000
_cell.length_c   1.000
_cell.angle_alpha   90.00
_cell.angle_beta   90.00
_cell.angle_gamma   90.00
#
_symmetry.space_group_name_H-M   'P 1'
#
loop_
_entity.id
_entity.type
_entity.pdbx_description
1 polymer ?
#
loop_
_entity_poly.entity_id
_entity_poly.type
_entity_poly.pdbx_seq_one_letter_code
_entity_poly.pdbx_strand_id
1 'polypeptide(L)'
;ARNYGYFALLSNEVSDPFEALSIYRSKDIVEKGFGNLKERLNFRRMQVSSELSLNGKLFIEFIALIYLSYVKKRMQDAGLFEKWSLQGLIDELDLIELFEAPGHGRVLGEVTEKQKDLYQALGIDPPSL
;
A
#
# COMPACT_ATOMS: atom_id res chain seq x y z
N ALA A 1 29.55 -19.44 -0.77
CA ALA A 1 29.00 -18.26 -0.08
C ALA A 1 29.78 -18.05 1.22
N ARG A 2 30.34 -16.85 1.49
CA ARG A 2 31.39 -16.67 2.51
C ARG A 2 31.18 -15.49 3.47
N ASN A 3 29.94 -15.08 3.74
CA ASN A 3 29.64 -14.10 4.78
C ASN A 3 28.38 -14.52 5.55
N TYR A 4 28.55 -15.13 6.72
CA TYR A 4 27.45 -15.30 7.68
C TYR A 4 27.47 -14.09 8.62
N GLY A 5 26.39 -13.31 8.60
CA GLY A 5 26.20 -12.21 9.55
C GLY A 5 25.63 -12.74 10.86
N TYR A 6 26.21 -12.33 11.99
CA TYR A 6 25.63 -12.54 13.32
C TYR A 6 25.04 -11.22 13.80
N PHE A 7 23.94 -11.29 14.55
CA PHE A 7 23.37 -10.15 15.25
C PHE A 7 22.95 -10.57 16.66
N ALA A 8 22.91 -9.62 17.58
CA ALA A 8 22.46 -9.83 18.95
C ALA A 8 21.29 -8.90 19.25
N LEU A 9 20.29 -9.40 19.97
CA LEU A 9 19.18 -8.62 20.51
C LEU A 9 19.39 -8.46 22.01
N LEU A 10 19.36 -7.21 22.49
CA LEU A 10 19.33 -6.90 23.91
C LEU A 10 17.92 -6.44 24.26
N SER A 11 17.38 -7.01 25.34
CA SER A 11 16.04 -6.72 25.83
C SER A 11 16.10 -6.48 27.33
N ASN A 12 15.42 -5.44 27.80
CA ASN A 12 15.29 -5.10 29.22
C ASN A 12 13.98 -5.65 29.83
N GLU A 13 13.02 -6.08 29.01
CA GLU A 13 11.67 -6.45 29.44
C GLU A 13 11.27 -7.86 29.00
N VAL A 14 11.53 -8.22 27.74
CA VAL A 14 11.15 -9.53 27.19
C VAL A 14 12.27 -10.53 27.42
N SER A 15 11.95 -11.61 28.16
CA SER A 15 12.89 -12.67 28.54
C SER A 15 12.89 -13.84 27.54
N ASP A 16 11.79 -14.07 26.83
CA ASP A 16 11.69 -15.14 25.82
C ASP A 16 12.39 -14.73 24.51
N PRO A 17 13.38 -15.50 24.03
CA PRO A 17 14.13 -15.15 22.82
C PRO A 17 13.28 -15.13 21.54
N PHE A 18 12.26 -15.98 21.42
CA PHE A 18 11.43 -16.05 20.22
C PHE A 18 10.45 -14.88 20.15
N GLU A 19 9.88 -14.50 21.29
CA GLU A 19 9.05 -13.31 21.45
C GLU A 19 9.85 -12.03 21.20
N ALA A 20 11.05 -11.90 21.79
CA ALA A 20 11.93 -10.76 21.55
C ALA A 20 12.32 -10.64 20.06
N LEU A 21 12.61 -11.77 19.40
CA LEU A 21 12.88 -11.79 17.97
C LEU A 21 11.64 -11.43 17.13
N SER A 22 10.45 -11.91 17.53
CA SER A 22 9.18 -11.57 16.87
C SER A 22 8.92 -10.07 16.93
N ILE A 23 9.02 -9.47 18.13
CA ILE A 23 8.85 -8.03 18.35
C ILE A 23 9.89 -7.23 17.55
N TYR A 24 11.16 -7.66 17.55
CA TYR A 24 12.19 -7.02 16.73
C TYR A 24 11.86 -7.10 15.24
N ARG A 25 11.36 -8.23 14.74
CA ARG A 25 10.93 -8.37 13.35
C ARG A 25 9.70 -7.51 13.03
N SER A 26 8.84 -7.22 14.01
CA SER A 26 7.76 -6.25 13.84
C SER A 26 8.28 -4.85 13.52
N LYS A 27 9.51 -4.51 13.91
CA LYS A 27 10.18 -3.26 13.50
C LYS A 27 10.34 -3.15 11.98
N ASP A 28 10.60 -4.25 11.29
CA ASP A 28 10.69 -4.27 9.82
C ASP A 28 9.34 -3.91 9.16
N ILE A 29 8.21 -4.26 9.80
CA ILE A 29 6.87 -3.83 9.34
C ILE A 29 6.73 -2.31 9.46
N VAL A 30 7.20 -1.74 10.58
CA VAL A 30 7.22 -0.29 10.80
C VAL A 30 8.13 0.42 9.79
N GLU A 31 9.34 -0.09 9.57
CA GLU A 31 10.30 0.46 8.59
C GLU A 31 9.75 0.40 7.17
N LYS A 32 9.10 -0.71 6.79
CA LYS A 32 8.38 -0.83 5.50
C LYS A 32 7.22 0.15 5.42
N GLY A 33 6.49 0.37 6.51
CA GLY A 33 5.45 1.40 6.60
C GLY A 33 5.99 2.81 6.35
N PHE A 34 7.07 3.19 7.04
CA PHE A 34 7.77 4.46 6.81
C PHE A 34 8.36 4.57 5.41
N GLY A 35 8.84 3.47 4.83
CA GLY A 35 9.27 3.40 3.43
C GLY A 35 8.12 3.70 2.47
N ASN A 36 6.95 3.10 2.69
CA ASN A 36 5.76 3.38 1.89
C ASN A 36 5.32 4.85 2.00
N LEU A 37 5.33 5.43 3.21
CA LEU A 37 5.03 6.87 3.39
C LEU A 37 5.99 7.73 2.57
N LYS A 38 7.30 7.49 2.68
CA LYS A 38 8.31 8.31 1.99
C LYS A 38 8.25 8.17 0.48
N GLU A 39 8.22 6.93 -0.01
CA GLU A 39 8.42 6.63 -1.44
C GLU A 39 7.12 6.56 -2.22
N ARG A 40 6.08 5.92 -1.67
CA ARG A 40 4.82 5.67 -2.41
C ARG A 40 3.81 6.79 -2.25
N LEU A 41 3.83 7.46 -1.10
CA LEU A 41 2.88 8.53 -0.78
C LEU A 41 3.53 9.92 -0.79
N ASN A 42 4.74 10.03 -1.36
CA ASN A 42 5.44 11.30 -1.57
C ASN A 42 5.62 12.13 -0.26
N PHE A 43 5.80 11.45 0.88
CA PHE A 43 6.02 12.10 2.17
C PHE A 43 7.48 12.47 2.44
N ARG A 44 8.39 12.31 1.46
CA ARG A 44 9.81 12.73 1.58
C ARG A 44 9.96 14.21 1.95
N ARG A 45 9.03 15.06 1.49
CA ARG A 45 8.94 16.47 1.90
C ARG A 45 7.55 16.72 2.45
N MET A 46 7.48 17.31 3.63
CA MET A 46 6.21 17.61 4.28
C MET A 46 5.37 18.59 3.44
N GLN A 47 6.00 19.55 2.74
CA GLN A 47 5.36 20.56 1.86
C GLN A 47 4.15 21.27 2.50
N VAL A 48 4.16 21.43 3.81
CA VAL A 48 3.11 22.10 4.59
C VAL A 48 3.74 23.17 5.48
N SER A 49 3.01 24.26 5.70
CA SER A 49 3.49 25.45 6.42
C SER A 49 3.04 25.51 7.88
N SER A 50 2.19 24.58 8.34
CA SER A 50 1.70 24.54 9.71
C SER A 50 1.69 23.13 10.28
N GLU A 51 1.79 23.02 11.60
CA GLU A 51 1.66 21.75 12.33
C GLU A 51 0.27 21.11 12.12
N LEU A 52 -0.79 21.92 12.07
CA LEU A 52 -2.14 21.43 11.78
C LEU A 52 -2.21 20.77 10.40
N SER A 53 -1.65 21.42 9.37
CA SER A 53 -1.56 20.87 8.02
C SER A 53 -0.72 19.59 7.98
N LEU A 54 0.35 19.52 8.78
CA LEU A 54 1.17 18.31 8.90
C LEU A 54 0.39 17.14 9.51
N ASN A 55 -0.33 17.39 10.60
CA ASN A 55 -1.16 16.37 11.24
C ASN A 55 -2.26 15.88 10.30
N GLY A 56 -2.89 16.78 9.55
CA GLY A 56 -3.85 16.42 8.50
C GLY A 56 -3.22 15.55 7.41
N LYS A 57 -2.02 15.90 6.94
CA LYS A 57 -1.30 15.10 5.95
C LYS A 57 -0.98 13.70 6.48
N LEU A 58 -0.40 13.60 7.68
CA LEU A 58 -0.10 12.32 8.33
C LEU A 58 -1.34 11.43 8.50
N PHE A 59 -2.49 12.03 8.79
CA PHE A 59 -3.74 11.29 8.93
C PHE A 59 -4.21 10.69 7.59
N ILE A 60 -4.19 11.46 6.51
CA ILE A 60 -4.55 10.96 5.17
C ILE A 60 -3.58 9.86 4.72
N GLU A 61 -2.29 10.05 4.98
CA GLU A 61 -1.24 9.08 4.70
C GLU A 61 -1.43 7.76 5.45
N PHE A 62 -1.83 7.83 6.72
CA PHE A 62 -2.18 6.67 7.52
C PHE A 62 -3.36 5.90 6.90
N ILE A 63 -4.40 6.61 6.44
CA ILE A 63 -5.53 5.99 5.73
C ILE A 63 -5.05 5.34 4.42
N ALA A 64 -4.19 6.00 3.65
CA ALA A 64 -3.63 5.45 2.42
C ALA A 64 -2.81 4.17 2.67
N LEU A 65 -2.08 4.08 3.78
CA LEU A 65 -1.39 2.85 4.19
C LEU A 65 -2.35 1.69 4.48
N ILE A 66 -3.53 1.95 5.04
CA ILE A 66 -4.55 0.92 5.27
C ILE A 66 -4.98 0.32 3.92
N TYR A 67 -5.31 1.18 2.94
CA TYR A 67 -5.67 0.73 1.59
C TYR A 67 -4.53 -0.02 0.91
N LEU A 68 -3.31 0.51 0.95
CA LEU A 68 -2.13 -0.16 0.37
C LEU A 68 -1.87 -1.53 1.02
N SER A 69 -2.04 -1.64 2.33
CA SER A 69 -1.90 -2.91 3.06
C SER A 69 -2.96 -3.92 2.61
N TYR A 70 -4.21 -3.49 2.48
CA TYR A 70 -5.31 -4.33 1.99
C TYR A 70 -5.05 -4.82 0.55
N VAL A 71 -4.72 -3.92 -0.38
CA VAL A 71 -4.42 -4.27 -1.77
C VAL A 71 -3.23 -5.22 -1.84
N LYS A 72 -2.15 -4.92 -1.10
CA LYS A 72 -0.96 -5.78 -1.04
C LYS A 72 -1.32 -7.20 -0.56
N LYS A 73 -2.14 -7.31 0.48
CA LYS A 73 -2.61 -8.61 0.99
C LYS A 73 -3.41 -9.35 -0.08
N ARG A 74 -4.38 -8.69 -0.72
CA ARG A 74 -5.18 -9.29 -1.81
C ARG A 74 -4.31 -9.76 -2.98
N MET A 75 -3.30 -8.98 -3.38
CA MET A 75 -2.33 -9.37 -4.39
C MET A 75 -1.52 -10.61 -3.98
N GLN A 76 -1.14 -10.73 -2.71
CA GLN A 76 -0.42 -11.88 -2.20
C GLN A 76 -1.30 -13.13 -2.22
N ASP A 77 -2.54 -13.01 -1.73
CA ASP A 77 -3.50 -14.12 -1.67
C ASP A 77 -3.87 -14.61 -3.08
N ALA A 78 -3.93 -13.72 -4.08
CA ALA A 78 -4.23 -14.02 -5.47
C ALA A 78 -2.99 -14.33 -6.34
N GLY A 79 -1.78 -14.37 -5.78
CA GLY A 79 -0.54 -14.65 -6.53
C GLY A 79 -0.16 -13.59 -7.57
N LEU A 80 -0.68 -12.37 -7.47
CA LEU A 80 -0.51 -11.33 -8.49
C LEU A 80 0.93 -10.78 -8.57
N PHE A 81 1.74 -10.94 -7.52
CA PHE A 81 3.12 -10.47 -7.49
C PHE A 81 4.04 -11.13 -8.52
N GLU A 82 3.63 -12.25 -9.12
CA GLU A 82 4.38 -12.89 -10.22
C GLU A 82 4.35 -12.04 -11.51
N LYS A 83 3.29 -11.27 -11.72
CA LYS A 83 3.06 -10.49 -12.95
C LYS A 83 3.00 -8.99 -12.71
N TRP A 84 2.66 -8.58 -11.49
CA TRP A 84 2.36 -7.20 -11.16
C TRP A 84 3.19 -6.72 -9.97
N SER A 85 3.75 -5.53 -10.11
CA SER A 85 4.15 -4.75 -8.94
C SER A 85 2.91 -4.07 -8.35
N LEU A 86 2.94 -3.77 -7.04
CA LEU A 86 1.85 -3.02 -6.40
C LEU A 86 1.61 -1.66 -7.07
N GLN A 87 2.69 -1.00 -7.54
CA GLN A 87 2.56 0.27 -8.25
C GLN A 87 1.91 0.06 -9.62
N GLY A 88 2.43 -0.86 -10.42
CA GLY A 88 1.90 -1.11 -11.77
C GLY A 88 0.44 -1.57 -11.77
N LEU A 89 0.00 -2.30 -10.75
CA LEU A 89 -1.42 -2.63 -10.59
C LEU A 89 -2.26 -1.38 -10.33
N ILE A 90 -1.81 -0.49 -9.43
CA ILE A 90 -2.53 0.76 -9.14
C ILE A 90 -2.58 1.64 -10.38
N ASP A 91 -1.46 1.77 -11.09
CA ASP A 91 -1.38 2.55 -12.33
C ASP A 91 -2.33 2.01 -13.41
N GLU A 92 -2.48 0.69 -13.53
CA GLU A 92 -3.42 0.08 -14.48
C GLU A 92 -4.89 0.39 -14.15
N LEU A 93 -5.24 0.41 -12.85
CA LEU A 93 -6.59 0.72 -12.39
C LEU A 93 -6.88 2.23 -12.44
N ASP A 94 -5.85 3.07 -12.30
CA ASP A 94 -5.95 4.54 -12.38
C ASP A 94 -6.34 5.03 -13.78
N LEU A 95 -6.20 4.18 -14.81
CA LEU A 95 -6.67 4.46 -16.17
C LEU A 95 -8.20 4.46 -16.32
N ILE A 96 -8.94 3.99 -15.31
CA ILE A 96 -10.40 3.94 -15.35
C ILE A 96 -10.96 5.30 -14.95
N GLU A 97 -11.47 6.04 -15.94
CA GLU A 97 -12.01 7.37 -15.74
C GLU A 97 -13.53 7.38 -15.59
N LEU A 98 -14.05 8.27 -14.74
CA LEU A 98 -15.46 8.62 -14.65
C LEU A 98 -15.60 10.11 -14.99
N PHE A 99 -16.26 10.43 -16.11
CA PHE A 99 -16.40 11.80 -16.60
C PHE A 99 -17.85 12.25 -16.65
N GLU A 100 -18.06 13.55 -16.54
CA GLU A 100 -19.39 14.15 -16.67
C GLU A 100 -19.60 14.61 -18.12
N ALA A 101 -20.60 14.02 -18.78
CA ALA A 101 -20.99 14.37 -20.13
C ALA A 101 -22.18 15.35 -20.10
N PRO A 102 -22.11 16.50 -20.80
CA PRO A 102 -23.21 17.45 -20.87
C PRO A 102 -24.51 16.78 -21.32
N GLY A 103 -25.56 16.91 -20.50
CA GLY A 103 -26.88 16.32 -20.76
C GLY A 103 -27.01 14.80 -20.54
N HIS A 104 -25.92 14.09 -20.24
CA HIS A 104 -25.90 12.62 -20.09
C HIS A 104 -25.48 12.16 -18.68
N GLY A 105 -25.09 13.08 -17.79
CA GLY A 105 -24.70 12.74 -16.42
C GLY A 105 -23.29 12.15 -16.34
N ARG A 106 -23.07 11.23 -15.38
CA ARG A 106 -21.78 10.56 -15.19
C ARG A 106 -21.66 9.36 -16.12
N VAL A 107 -20.58 9.32 -16.88
CA VAL A 107 -20.25 8.26 -17.84
C VAL A 107 -18.92 7.63 -17.42
N LEU A 108 -18.92 6.31 -17.29
CA LEU A 108 -17.74 5.51 -16.98
C LEU A 108 -17.04 5.19 -18.29
N GLY A 109 -15.72 5.41 -18.32
CA GLY A 109 -14.86 5.01 -19.43
C GLY A 109 -14.86 3.50 -19.62
N GLU A 110 -14.27 3.05 -20.73
CA GLU A 110 -14.15 1.63 -21.03
C GLU A 110 -13.28 0.93 -19.96
N VAL A 111 -13.85 -0.10 -19.33
CA VAL A 111 -13.11 -1.00 -18.44
C VAL A 111 -12.69 -2.22 -19.25
N THR A 112 -11.39 -2.35 -19.48
CA THR A 112 -10.80 -3.46 -20.24
C THR A 112 -10.95 -4.80 -19.51
N GLU A 113 -10.92 -5.92 -20.24
CA GLU A 113 -10.96 -7.26 -19.63
C GLU A 113 -9.84 -7.47 -18.61
N LYS A 114 -8.64 -6.98 -18.92
CA LYS A 114 -7.49 -7.01 -18.01
C LYS A 114 -7.76 -6.29 -16.68
N GLN A 115 -8.46 -5.15 -16.71
CA GLN A 115 -8.86 -4.44 -15.49
C GLN A 115 -9.95 -5.19 -14.73
N LYS A 116 -10.94 -5.78 -15.42
CA LYS A 116 -11.97 -6.62 -14.79
C LYS A 116 -11.36 -7.81 -14.08
N ASP A 117 -10.42 -8.50 -14.72
CA ASP A 117 -9.68 -9.63 -14.14
C ASP A 117 -8.93 -9.20 -12.87
N LEU A 118 -8.31 -8.01 -12.88
CA LEU A 118 -7.65 -7.45 -11.70
C LEU A 118 -8.63 -7.19 -10.54
N TYR A 119 -9.78 -6.57 -10.82
CA TYR A 119 -10.84 -6.36 -9.81
C TYR A 119 -11.30 -7.68 -9.19
N GLN A 120 -11.60 -8.67 -10.02
CA GLN A 120 -12.03 -9.99 -9.58
C GLN A 120 -10.95 -10.69 -8.74
N ALA A 121 -9.68 -10.63 -9.17
CA ALA A 121 -8.55 -11.18 -8.42
C ALA A 121 -8.37 -10.49 -7.05
N LEU A 122 -8.68 -9.20 -6.95
CA LEU A 122 -8.71 -8.46 -5.68
C LEU A 122 -9.97 -8.75 -4.85
N GLY A 123 -10.92 -9.51 -5.38
CA GLY A 123 -12.20 -9.82 -4.75
C GLY A 123 -13.11 -8.60 -4.62
N ILE A 124 -13.10 -7.73 -5.64
CA ILE A 124 -13.89 -6.50 -5.74
C ILE A 124 -14.65 -6.58 -7.06
N ASP A 125 -15.91 -6.16 -7.08
CA ASP A 125 -16.67 -6.08 -8.32
C ASP A 125 -16.13 -4.95 -9.22
N PRO A 126 -15.93 -5.19 -10.53
CA PRO A 126 -15.58 -4.13 -11.45
C PRO A 126 -16.63 -3.01 -11.43
N PRO A 127 -16.21 -1.73 -11.59
CA PRO A 127 -17.16 -0.63 -11.57
C PRO A 127 -18.19 -0.77 -12.68
N SER A 128 -19.46 -0.61 -12.32
CA SER A 128 -20.60 -0.52 -13.22
C SER A 128 -21.40 0.75 -12.90
N LEU A 129 -21.90 1.43 -13.93
CA LEU A 129 -22.86 2.52 -13.76
C LEU A 129 -24.26 1.99 -13.42
#